data_AF-A0A4Y7PGT4-F1
#
_entry.id   AF-A0A4Y7PGT4-F1
#
_cell.length_a   1.000
_cell.length_b   1.000
_cell.length_c   1.000
_cell.angle_alpha   90.00
_cell.angle_beta   90.00
_cell.angle_gamma   90.00
#
_symmetry.space_group_name_H-M   'P 1'
#
loop_
_entity.id
_entity.type
_entity.pdbx_description
1 polymer ?
#
loop_
_entity_poly.entity_id
_entity_poly.type
_entity_poly.pdbx_seq_one_letter_code
_entity_poly.pdbx_strand_id
1 'polypeptide(L)'
;MNSSTTTPSSGNDTQPASGFAPDPEQQMRELQMSSLEWEAHALAKSEAQALAQHEKRASRATGFFSNSWTAMRQTFAPGGVSRVARDMREPPYPNRGPIPEYQPRPPIQLPFPFDPSQQPPTADESAGANGGGRIQDGMEIDLSAASDTLGAAPGAQSSSEMRLEKSVQRCLEKMGYSGRGGTSHERREEGYGGDDESGNGSHSPIKKSKRTGPKDPAVNAFHKAGRAYLQATKLLVPQGDPLPQSVRSETLSEFAREGFPAIPISDIRLDWGSAFTSAWNREAFHRFAVDFEAELLAGKYSFVVYDEQLMSLEQIKDTFKVQLKRIQTAKRKVQPTTLDHDDEEATRSPPTPDQVLRRRHDARRFGTFTRRTRIAAENLRNNPQLWEAIQDVLAQLTLNGVSSDESEWESPSKETRTGNKTVRRIKLAWIAKEVTDLVDAVETYRDALRDEVNAQRRGNASPRRLFAWKEVNTTRQPVRGLPRNWYDDTWYKALQPGARSWLNAGKDRAVPVLAPYGDAIYAAMES
;
A
#
# COMPACT_ATOMS: atom_id res chain seq x y z
N MET A 1 -0.67 -96.06 0.68
CA MET A 1 -1.93 -96.69 0.21
C MET A 1 -2.72 -95.60 -0.51
N ASN A 2 -2.44 -95.45 -1.81
CA ASN A 2 -3.31 -95.75 -2.97
C ASN A 2 -4.29 -94.58 -3.26
N SER A 3 -4.00 -93.69 -4.22
CA SER A 3 -4.05 -93.79 -5.70
C SER A 3 -5.46 -93.65 -6.28
N SER A 4 -5.59 -92.74 -7.27
CA SER A 4 -6.58 -92.60 -8.39
C SER A 4 -6.78 -91.08 -8.63
N THR A 5 -6.19 -90.38 -9.60
CA THR A 5 -6.11 -90.51 -11.08
C THR A 5 -7.47 -90.49 -11.78
N THR A 6 -7.84 -89.34 -12.37
CA THR A 6 -8.91 -89.23 -13.37
C THR A 6 -8.63 -88.03 -14.31
N THR A 7 -8.53 -88.34 -15.61
CA THR A 7 -8.68 -87.51 -16.82
C THR A 7 -9.36 -88.41 -17.87
N PRO A 8 -9.82 -87.98 -19.07
CA PRO A 8 -10.16 -86.65 -19.62
C PRO A 8 -11.55 -86.63 -20.34
N SER A 9 -12.03 -85.46 -20.82
CA SER A 9 -13.00 -85.36 -21.96
C SER A 9 -13.13 -83.89 -22.40
N SER A 10 -12.66 -83.51 -23.60
CA SER A 10 -13.46 -83.24 -24.83
C SER A 10 -14.50 -82.14 -24.61
N GLY A 11 -14.56 -81.01 -25.32
CA GLY A 11 -14.09 -80.61 -26.63
C GLY A 11 -15.18 -79.70 -27.19
N ASN A 12 -14.91 -78.41 -27.37
CA ASN A 12 -15.78 -77.50 -28.11
C ASN A 12 -14.93 -76.41 -28.78
N ASP A 13 -14.60 -76.66 -30.03
CA ASP A 13 -14.02 -75.71 -30.95
C ASP A 13 -15.00 -74.55 -31.18
N THR A 14 -14.64 -73.35 -30.72
CA THR A 14 -15.26 -72.10 -31.15
C THR A 14 -14.16 -71.27 -31.77
N GLN A 15 -14.22 -71.10 -33.10
CA GLN A 15 -13.30 -70.26 -33.86
C GLN A 15 -13.28 -68.83 -33.28
N PRO A 16 -12.11 -68.23 -33.04
CA PRO A 16 -12.03 -66.82 -32.74
C PRO A 16 -12.34 -66.03 -34.02
N ALA A 17 -13.49 -65.35 -34.03
CA ALA A 17 -13.79 -64.32 -35.00
C ALA A 17 -12.63 -63.30 -35.00
N SER A 18 -12.05 -63.08 -36.17
CA SER A 18 -11.03 -62.07 -36.41
C SER A 18 -11.57 -60.70 -36.01
N GLY A 19 -11.23 -60.26 -34.79
CA GLY A 19 -11.52 -58.93 -34.31
C GLY A 19 -10.76 -57.93 -35.16
N PHE A 20 -11.49 -57.22 -36.03
CA PHE A 20 -11.00 -56.00 -36.64
C PHE A 20 -10.58 -55.06 -35.50
N ALA A 21 -9.29 -54.78 -35.42
CA ALA A 21 -8.77 -53.76 -34.52
C ALA A 21 -9.47 -52.44 -34.88
N PRO A 22 -10.08 -51.74 -33.91
CA PRO A 22 -10.74 -50.47 -34.18
C PRO A 22 -9.71 -49.48 -34.75
N ASP A 23 -10.13 -48.79 -35.80
CA ASP A 23 -9.33 -47.79 -36.48
C ASP A 23 -8.83 -46.74 -35.46
N PRO A 24 -7.51 -46.54 -35.32
CA PRO A 24 -6.95 -45.60 -34.35
C PRO A 24 -7.44 -44.15 -34.57
N GLU A 25 -7.86 -43.77 -35.79
CA GLU A 25 -8.49 -42.47 -36.00
C GLU A 25 -9.85 -42.36 -35.31
N GLN A 26 -10.61 -43.46 -35.25
CA GLN A 26 -11.92 -43.49 -34.62
C GLN A 26 -11.81 -43.36 -33.10
N GLN A 27 -10.79 -44.01 -32.50
CA GLN A 27 -10.47 -43.83 -31.08
C GLN A 27 -10.04 -42.39 -30.75
N MET A 28 -9.26 -41.74 -31.62
CA MET A 28 -8.86 -40.35 -31.39
C MET A 28 -10.05 -39.38 -31.46
N ARG A 29 -10.99 -39.61 -32.38
CA ARG A 29 -12.22 -38.80 -32.49
C ARG A 29 -13.15 -39.00 -31.29
N GLU A 30 -13.29 -40.23 -30.77
CA GLU A 30 -14.07 -40.48 -29.56
C GLU A 30 -13.46 -39.81 -28.32
N LEU A 31 -12.13 -39.82 -28.18
CA LEU A 31 -11.45 -39.13 -27.09
C LEU A 31 -11.59 -37.60 -27.19
N GLN A 32 -11.54 -37.03 -28.39
CA GLN A 32 -11.76 -35.60 -28.61
C GLN A 32 -13.21 -35.18 -28.32
N MET A 33 -14.19 -35.99 -28.75
CA MET A 33 -15.60 -35.74 -28.45
C MET A 33 -15.88 -35.82 -26.95
N SER A 34 -15.31 -36.81 -26.26
CA SER A 34 -15.47 -36.95 -24.80
C SER A 34 -14.84 -35.78 -24.03
N SER A 35 -13.73 -35.22 -24.51
CA SER A 35 -13.11 -34.02 -23.92
C SER A 35 -13.99 -32.78 -24.08
N LEU A 36 -14.57 -32.56 -25.26
CA LEU A 36 -15.44 -31.41 -25.53
C LEU A 36 -16.76 -31.51 -24.74
N GLU A 37 -17.32 -32.71 -24.58
CA GLU A 37 -18.51 -32.93 -23.76
C GLU A 37 -18.23 -32.64 -22.28
N TRP A 38 -17.04 -32.99 -21.78
CA TRP A 38 -16.64 -32.69 -20.41
C TRP A 38 -16.47 -31.19 -20.17
N GLU A 39 -15.86 -30.46 -21.11
CA GLU A 39 -15.73 -29.00 -21.06
C GLU A 39 -17.09 -28.29 -21.10
N ALA A 40 -17.99 -28.72 -21.99
CA ALA A 40 -19.35 -28.18 -22.07
C ALA A 40 -20.13 -28.40 -20.77
N HIS A 41 -20.00 -29.57 -20.17
CA HIS A 41 -20.64 -29.89 -18.89
C HIS A 41 -20.04 -29.07 -17.73
N ALA A 42 -18.73 -28.83 -17.72
CA ALA A 42 -18.07 -27.98 -16.73
C ALA A 42 -18.54 -26.51 -16.85
N LEU A 43 -18.65 -25.99 -18.07
CA LEU A 43 -19.12 -24.63 -18.34
C LEU A 43 -20.57 -24.44 -17.87
N ALA A 44 -21.47 -25.35 -18.25
CA ALA A 44 -22.88 -25.33 -17.84
C ALA A 44 -23.06 -25.38 -16.31
N LYS A 45 -22.23 -26.17 -15.62
CA LYS A 45 -22.24 -26.25 -14.15
C LYS A 45 -21.78 -24.94 -13.51
N SER A 46 -20.81 -24.24 -14.12
CA SER A 46 -20.33 -22.94 -13.65
C SER A 46 -21.39 -21.84 -13.82
N GLU A 47 -22.10 -21.81 -14.96
CA GLU A 47 -23.17 -20.85 -15.22
C GLU A 47 -24.37 -21.07 -14.29
N ALA A 48 -24.77 -22.32 -14.05
CA ALA A 48 -25.83 -22.65 -13.11
C ALA A 48 -25.48 -22.19 -11.67
N GLN A 49 -24.21 -22.31 -11.26
CA GLN A 49 -23.74 -21.80 -9.96
C GLN A 49 -23.77 -20.27 -9.90
N ALA A 50 -23.38 -19.58 -10.98
CA ALA A 50 -23.43 -18.12 -11.05
C ALA A 50 -24.87 -17.59 -10.95
N LEU A 51 -25.82 -18.23 -11.64
CA LEU A 51 -27.25 -17.91 -11.56
C LEU A 51 -27.82 -18.15 -10.15
N ALA A 52 -27.51 -19.29 -9.53
CA ALA A 52 -27.96 -19.58 -8.16
C ALA A 52 -27.38 -18.59 -7.13
N GLN A 53 -26.16 -18.09 -7.34
CA GLN A 53 -25.58 -17.03 -6.51
C GLN A 53 -26.26 -15.68 -6.73
N HIS A 54 -26.60 -15.35 -7.98
CA HIS A 54 -27.33 -14.13 -8.32
C HIS A 54 -28.74 -14.11 -7.68
N GLU A 55 -29.47 -15.22 -7.76
CA GLU A 55 -30.80 -15.36 -7.15
C GLU A 55 -30.76 -15.26 -5.62
N LYS A 56 -29.77 -15.90 -4.97
CA LYS A 56 -29.54 -15.75 -3.51
C LYS A 56 -29.26 -14.31 -3.10
N ARG A 57 -28.56 -13.54 -3.95
CA ARG A 57 -28.30 -12.10 -3.72
C ARG A 57 -29.57 -11.27 -3.87
N ALA A 58 -30.40 -11.57 -4.87
CA ALA A 58 -31.68 -10.91 -5.09
C ALA A 58 -32.66 -11.14 -3.91
N SER A 59 -32.80 -12.38 -3.44
CA SER A 59 -33.68 -12.74 -2.32
C SER A 59 -33.26 -12.13 -0.98
N ARG A 60 -31.96 -11.90 -0.77
CA ARG A 60 -31.45 -11.19 0.42
C ARG A 60 -31.73 -9.70 0.37
N ALA A 61 -31.71 -9.09 -0.82
CA ALA A 61 -32.02 -7.67 -0.97
C ALA A 61 -33.50 -7.38 -0.68
N THR A 62 -34.42 -8.24 -1.13
CA THR A 62 -35.87 -8.06 -0.90
C THR A 62 -36.29 -8.35 0.55
N GLY A 63 -35.70 -9.35 1.21
CA GLY A 63 -35.98 -9.66 2.62
C GLY A 63 -35.56 -8.55 3.60
N PHE A 64 -34.53 -7.76 3.25
CA PHE A 64 -34.06 -6.66 4.09
C PHE A 64 -35.02 -5.46 4.11
N PHE A 65 -35.73 -5.21 3.00
CA PHE A 65 -36.72 -4.13 2.91
C PHE A 65 -38.00 -4.43 3.70
N SER A 66 -38.46 -5.69 3.73
CA SER A 66 -39.69 -6.06 4.43
C SER A 66 -39.57 -5.96 5.95
N ASN A 67 -38.42 -6.35 6.53
CA ASN A 67 -38.26 -6.36 7.99
C ASN A 67 -37.99 -4.97 8.58
N SER A 68 -37.36 -4.08 7.81
CA SER A 68 -37.10 -2.70 8.24
C SER A 68 -38.36 -1.83 8.27
N TRP A 69 -39.38 -2.16 7.46
CA TRP A 69 -40.61 -1.38 7.39
C TRP A 69 -41.57 -1.70 8.56
N THR A 70 -41.60 -2.97 9.01
CA THR A 70 -42.41 -3.40 10.16
C THR A 70 -41.88 -2.87 11.49
N ALA A 71 -40.57 -2.74 11.64
CA ALA A 71 -39.94 -2.17 12.84
C ALA A 71 -40.19 -0.66 12.99
N MET A 72 -40.45 0.06 11.88
CA MET A 72 -40.64 1.50 11.88
C MET A 72 -42.05 1.93 12.33
N ARG A 73 -43.04 1.02 12.32
CA ARG A 73 -44.41 1.31 12.73
C ARG A 73 -44.67 1.18 14.24
N GLN A 74 -43.77 0.57 15.01
CA GLN A 74 -43.97 0.34 16.45
C GLN A 74 -43.45 1.48 17.35
N THR A 75 -42.72 2.46 16.81
CA THR A 75 -42.05 3.50 17.61
C THR A 75 -42.75 4.86 17.63
N PHE A 76 -43.89 5.03 16.96
CA PHE A 76 -44.64 6.29 16.96
C PHE A 76 -46.03 6.12 17.57
N ALA A 77 -46.08 6.10 18.91
CA ALA A 77 -47.27 6.45 19.68
C ALA A 77 -46.93 7.70 20.53
N PRO A 78 -47.74 8.77 20.53
CA PRO A 78 -47.39 10.02 21.19
C PRO A 78 -47.97 10.06 22.62
N GLY A 79 -47.14 10.37 23.61
CA GLY A 79 -47.62 10.78 24.92
C GLY A 79 -46.55 10.79 26.00
N GLY A 80 -46.35 11.95 26.64
CA GLY A 80 -45.74 12.03 27.98
C GLY A 80 -44.57 13.00 28.11
N VAL A 81 -44.90 14.27 28.36
CA VAL A 81 -43.96 15.28 28.90
C VAL A 81 -43.93 15.11 30.42
N SER A 82 -42.75 15.06 31.05
CA SER A 82 -42.66 15.40 32.47
C SER A 82 -41.29 15.95 32.88
N ARG A 83 -41.35 17.00 33.69
CA ARG A 83 -40.29 17.84 34.23
C ARG A 83 -39.63 17.17 35.44
N VAL A 84 -38.32 17.32 35.60
CA VAL A 84 -37.69 17.42 36.94
C VAL A 84 -36.56 18.44 36.85
N ALA A 85 -36.75 19.57 37.52
CA ALA A 85 -35.72 20.56 37.83
C ALA A 85 -34.91 20.08 39.04
N ARG A 86 -33.60 20.28 39.02
CA ARG A 86 -32.75 20.06 40.20
C ARG A 86 -31.74 21.20 40.33
N ASP A 87 -31.83 21.86 41.48
CA ASP A 87 -30.92 22.87 42.01
C ASP A 87 -29.46 22.40 42.01
N MET A 88 -28.56 23.29 41.58
CA MET A 88 -27.13 23.23 41.87
C MET A 88 -26.68 24.64 42.28
N ARG A 89 -26.30 24.79 43.55
CA ARG A 89 -25.61 25.98 44.10
C ARG A 89 -24.16 25.96 43.63
N GLU A 90 -23.69 27.07 43.08
CA GLU A 90 -22.27 27.31 42.76
C GLU A 90 -21.46 27.67 44.01
N PRO A 91 -20.21 27.18 44.16
CA PRO A 91 -19.28 27.64 45.18
C PRO A 91 -18.47 28.87 44.73
N PRO A 92 -17.96 29.69 45.67
CA PRO A 92 -17.27 30.95 45.35
C PRO A 92 -15.82 30.74 44.88
N TYR A 93 -15.41 31.51 43.87
CA TYR A 93 -14.05 31.53 43.33
C TYR A 93 -13.06 32.25 44.28
N PRO A 94 -11.82 31.76 44.42
CA PRO A 94 -10.79 32.45 45.19
C PRO A 94 -10.16 33.60 44.39
N ASN A 95 -9.99 34.70 45.11
CA ASN A 95 -9.44 35.99 44.67
C ASN A 95 -8.00 35.82 44.14
N ARG A 96 -7.77 36.06 42.83
CA ARG A 96 -6.43 36.12 42.22
C ARG A 96 -5.86 37.52 42.44
N GLY A 97 -4.73 37.59 43.15
CA GLY A 97 -3.97 38.83 43.36
C GLY A 97 -3.41 39.44 42.07
N PRO A 98 -2.86 40.67 42.17
CA PRO A 98 -2.47 41.48 41.03
C PRO A 98 -1.29 40.88 40.26
N ILE A 99 -1.41 40.94 38.93
CA ILE A 99 -0.42 40.48 37.96
C ILE A 99 0.80 41.43 38.01
N PRO A 100 2.03 40.92 38.11
CA PRO A 100 3.22 41.77 38.16
C PRO A 100 3.45 42.49 36.82
N GLU A 101 3.79 43.76 36.94
CA GLU A 101 4.05 44.69 35.86
C GLU A 101 5.29 44.27 35.04
N TYR A 102 5.12 44.25 33.72
CA TYR A 102 6.10 43.73 32.77
C TYR A 102 7.20 44.78 32.52
N GLN A 103 8.44 44.50 32.95
CA GLN A 103 9.58 45.35 32.59
C GLN A 103 10.15 44.96 31.20
N PRO A 104 10.34 45.93 30.29
CA PRO A 104 10.93 45.68 28.99
C PRO A 104 12.42 45.33 29.11
N ARG A 105 12.85 44.29 28.38
CA ARG A 105 14.27 43.92 28.28
C ARG A 105 15.07 44.99 27.52
N PRO A 106 16.34 45.25 27.91
CA PRO A 106 17.22 46.12 27.16
C PRO A 106 17.59 45.52 25.79
N PRO A 107 17.88 46.39 24.79
CA PRO A 107 18.19 45.97 23.43
C PRO A 107 19.51 45.20 23.35
N ILE A 108 19.48 44.12 22.56
CA ILE A 108 20.64 43.29 22.23
C ILE A 108 21.56 44.10 21.30
N GLN A 109 22.80 44.33 21.73
CA GLN A 109 23.85 44.90 20.88
C GLN A 109 24.32 43.82 19.88
N LEU A 110 24.21 44.14 18.59
CA LEU A 110 24.75 43.31 17.50
C LEU A 110 26.27 43.49 17.41
N PRO A 111 27.03 42.44 17.05
CA PRO A 111 28.47 42.55 16.86
C PRO A 111 28.82 43.35 15.59
N PHE A 112 29.93 44.09 15.68
CA PHE A 112 30.53 44.97 14.67
C PHE A 112 30.80 44.30 13.31
N PRO A 113 30.91 45.10 12.22
CA PRO A 113 31.13 44.58 10.88
C PRO A 113 32.54 44.03 10.69
N PHE A 114 32.61 43.02 9.82
CA PHE A 114 33.80 42.28 9.40
C PHE A 114 34.80 43.19 8.65
N ASP A 115 36.06 43.16 9.07
CA ASP A 115 37.18 43.90 8.46
C ASP A 115 37.75 43.11 7.27
N PRO A 116 37.68 43.63 6.03
CA PRO A 116 38.10 42.91 4.82
C PRO A 116 39.62 42.94 4.56
N SER A 117 40.45 43.34 5.51
CA SER A 117 41.90 43.52 5.30
C SER A 117 42.80 42.30 5.59
N GLN A 118 42.26 41.12 5.90
CA GLN A 118 43.07 39.91 6.11
C GLN A 118 43.07 38.97 4.89
N GLN A 119 44.11 39.09 4.04
CA GLN A 119 44.48 38.05 3.07
C GLN A 119 45.28 36.94 3.75
N PRO A 120 45.06 35.65 3.41
CA PRO A 120 45.92 34.57 3.86
C PRO A 120 47.25 34.56 3.09
N PRO A 121 48.34 34.07 3.71
CA PRO A 121 49.66 34.04 3.10
C PRO A 121 49.75 32.99 1.98
N THR A 122 50.40 33.38 0.88
CA THR A 122 50.83 32.54 -0.24
C THR A 122 51.92 31.57 0.22
N ALA A 123 51.70 30.28 -0.01
CA ALA A 123 52.70 29.24 0.20
C ALA A 123 53.60 29.15 -1.04
N ASP A 124 54.88 29.38 -0.80
CA ASP A 124 55.97 29.34 -1.76
C ASP A 124 56.49 27.91 -1.99
N GLU A 125 57.18 27.77 -3.12
CA GLU A 125 57.78 26.57 -3.68
C GLU A 125 58.77 25.84 -2.75
N SER A 126 58.76 24.50 -2.80
CA SER A 126 60.01 23.74 -2.68
C SER A 126 59.94 22.42 -3.46
N ALA A 127 60.98 22.22 -4.26
CA ALA A 127 61.20 21.12 -5.18
C ALA A 127 61.55 19.80 -4.46
N GLY A 128 61.27 18.68 -5.13
CA GLY A 128 61.76 17.36 -4.73
C GLY A 128 61.51 16.30 -5.81
N ALA A 129 62.57 16.00 -6.56
CA ALA A 129 62.63 15.03 -7.65
C ALA A 129 62.57 13.55 -7.17
N ASN A 130 61.98 12.67 -7.99
CA ASN A 130 62.51 11.36 -8.44
C ASN A 130 61.38 10.37 -8.77
N GLY A 131 61.47 9.70 -9.92
CA GLY A 131 60.67 8.52 -10.22
C GLY A 131 60.36 8.27 -11.69
N GLY A 132 61.37 8.25 -12.56
CA GLY A 132 61.23 7.78 -13.93
C GLY A 132 61.08 6.26 -13.99
N GLY A 133 59.87 5.77 -14.27
CA GLY A 133 59.56 4.37 -14.57
C GLY A 133 59.10 4.22 -16.01
N ARG A 134 60.04 3.83 -16.86
CA ARG A 134 59.91 3.52 -18.30
C ARG A 134 59.10 2.23 -18.48
N ILE A 135 57.91 2.30 -19.08
CA ILE A 135 57.19 1.10 -19.55
C ILE A 135 57.45 0.93 -21.04
N GLN A 136 58.04 -0.21 -21.38
CA GLN A 136 58.27 -0.73 -22.72
C GLN A 136 56.98 -1.34 -23.30
N ASP A 137 56.80 -1.10 -24.59
CA ASP A 137 56.45 -2.06 -25.63
C ASP A 137 55.24 -3.00 -25.45
N GLY A 138 54.22 -2.74 -26.27
CA GLY A 138 53.91 -3.63 -27.38
C GLY A 138 53.29 -4.99 -27.05
N MET A 139 51.96 -5.04 -27.00
CA MET A 139 51.20 -6.23 -27.39
C MET A 139 49.93 -5.80 -28.12
N GLU A 140 50.01 -5.81 -29.46
CA GLU A 140 48.83 -5.95 -30.31
C GLU A 140 48.21 -7.32 -30.02
N ILE A 141 46.97 -7.34 -29.54
CA ILE A 141 46.13 -8.54 -29.53
C ILE A 141 45.05 -8.31 -30.59
N ASP A 142 45.21 -9.07 -31.66
CA ASP A 142 44.26 -9.22 -32.75
C ASP A 142 42.99 -9.91 -32.22
N LEU A 143 41.90 -9.16 -32.11
CA LEU A 143 40.56 -9.65 -31.74
C LEU A 143 39.65 -9.53 -32.95
N SER A 144 39.85 -10.42 -33.92
CA SER A 144 39.06 -10.53 -35.13
C SER A 144 38.59 -11.97 -35.40
N ALA A 145 37.92 -12.61 -34.43
CA ALA A 145 37.07 -13.78 -34.71
C ALA A 145 36.17 -14.14 -33.51
N ALA A 146 34.86 -13.96 -33.69
CA ALA A 146 33.72 -14.66 -33.05
C ALA A 146 32.59 -13.68 -32.71
N SER A 147 31.75 -13.36 -33.69
CA SER A 147 30.37 -12.97 -33.45
C SER A 147 29.50 -13.69 -34.44
N ASP A 148 29.18 -14.94 -34.09
CA ASP A 148 28.03 -15.63 -34.62
C ASP A 148 27.28 -16.30 -33.48
N THR A 149 25.96 -16.18 -33.55
CA THR A 149 24.94 -16.89 -32.77
C THR A 149 24.88 -16.65 -31.26
N LEU A 150 23.96 -15.78 -30.83
CA LEU A 150 22.96 -16.09 -29.79
C LEU A 150 21.78 -15.09 -29.89
N GLY A 151 20.60 -15.61 -30.20
CA GLY A 151 19.36 -14.84 -30.32
C GLY A 151 18.91 -14.28 -28.96
N ALA A 152 18.67 -12.97 -28.92
CA ALA A 152 18.06 -12.30 -27.78
C ALA A 152 16.56 -12.61 -27.72
N ALA A 153 16.14 -13.30 -26.65
CA ALA A 153 14.73 -13.43 -26.31
C ALA A 153 14.19 -12.10 -25.76
N PRO A 154 13.11 -11.53 -26.31
CA PRO A 154 12.45 -10.36 -25.75
C PRO A 154 11.52 -10.81 -24.60
N GLY A 155 11.71 -10.32 -23.37
CA GLY A 155 10.67 -10.53 -22.35
C GLY A 155 11.01 -10.40 -20.87
N ALA A 156 12.24 -10.07 -20.46
CA ALA A 156 12.53 -9.92 -19.02
C ALA A 156 12.24 -8.48 -18.54
N GLN A 157 10.98 -8.17 -18.25
CA GLN A 157 10.63 -6.97 -17.48
C GLN A 157 11.18 -7.09 -16.05
N SER A 158 11.77 -6.01 -15.56
CA SER A 158 12.44 -5.94 -14.25
C SER A 158 11.47 -6.21 -13.11
N SER A 159 11.82 -7.15 -12.21
CA SER A 159 11.07 -7.55 -11.01
C SER A 159 10.67 -6.38 -10.08
N SER A 160 11.39 -5.25 -10.15
CA SER A 160 11.07 -4.02 -9.40
C SER A 160 9.87 -3.24 -9.98
N GLU A 161 9.65 -3.31 -11.29
CA GLU A 161 8.59 -2.60 -12.00
C GLU A 161 7.23 -3.29 -11.75
N MET A 162 7.23 -4.63 -11.80
CA MET A 162 6.07 -5.47 -11.48
C MET A 162 5.58 -5.30 -10.03
N ARG A 163 6.47 -4.96 -9.08
CA ARG A 163 6.10 -4.67 -7.69
C ARG A 163 5.40 -3.31 -7.53
N LEU A 164 5.80 -2.32 -8.32
CA LEU A 164 5.20 -0.98 -8.29
C LEU A 164 3.83 -1.00 -8.97
N GLU A 165 3.70 -1.67 -10.12
CA GLU A 165 2.43 -1.87 -10.83
C GLU A 165 1.40 -2.60 -9.96
N LYS A 166 1.78 -3.71 -9.31
CA LYS A 166 0.89 -4.42 -8.35
C LYS A 166 0.52 -3.58 -7.12
N SER A 167 1.28 -2.54 -6.80
CA SER A 167 0.95 -1.61 -5.70
C SER A 167 -0.04 -0.54 -6.16
N VAL A 168 0.13 -0.03 -7.38
CA VAL A 168 -0.80 0.92 -8.02
C VAL A 168 -2.14 0.26 -8.34
N GLN A 169 -2.13 -0.95 -8.91
CA GLN A 169 -3.33 -1.76 -9.18
C GLN A 169 -4.14 -1.99 -7.89
N ARG A 170 -3.49 -2.40 -6.80
CA ARG A 170 -4.14 -2.58 -5.49
C ARG A 170 -4.67 -1.27 -4.89
N CYS A 171 -4.08 -0.12 -5.22
CA CYS A 171 -4.62 1.18 -4.82
C CYS A 171 -5.86 1.56 -5.65
N LEU A 172 -5.85 1.27 -6.95
CA LEU A 172 -6.99 1.50 -7.85
C LEU A 172 -8.18 0.59 -7.50
N GLU A 173 -7.95 -0.70 -7.27
CA GLU A 173 -8.97 -1.66 -6.82
C GLU A 173 -9.60 -1.26 -5.49
N LYS A 174 -8.80 -0.76 -4.54
CA LYS A 174 -9.30 -0.22 -3.26
C LYS A 174 -10.13 1.05 -3.41
N MET A 175 -9.94 1.82 -4.49
CA MET A 175 -10.71 3.04 -4.75
C MET A 175 -11.97 2.77 -5.59
N GLY A 176 -11.99 1.71 -6.41
CA GLY A 176 -13.09 1.40 -7.33
C GLY A 176 -14.37 0.83 -6.69
N TYR A 177 -14.36 0.40 -5.43
CA TYR A 177 -15.51 -0.23 -4.77
C TYR A 177 -15.92 0.46 -3.45
N SER A 178 -16.53 1.64 -3.53
CA SER A 178 -17.37 2.16 -2.43
C SER A 178 -18.44 3.17 -2.86
N GLY A 179 -18.91 3.10 -4.11
CA GLY A 179 -20.08 3.84 -4.56
C GLY A 179 -21.39 3.15 -4.16
N ARG A 180 -21.83 3.27 -2.91
CA ARG A 180 -23.25 3.10 -2.56
C ARG A 180 -23.69 4.18 -1.58
N GLY A 181 -24.75 4.89 -1.98
CA GLY A 181 -25.27 6.09 -1.35
C GLY A 181 -25.61 5.93 0.13
N GLY A 182 -25.12 6.88 0.93
CA GLY A 182 -25.57 7.09 2.30
C GLY A 182 -26.70 8.08 2.31
N THR A 183 -27.92 7.59 2.52
CA THR A 183 -29.09 8.39 2.90
C THR A 183 -28.82 9.10 4.22
N SER A 184 -29.12 10.40 4.23
CA SER A 184 -28.98 11.33 5.36
C SER A 184 -29.68 10.81 6.62
N HIS A 185 -28.92 10.51 7.66
CA HIS A 185 -29.47 10.31 9.00
C HIS A 185 -29.12 11.55 9.83
N GLU A 186 -30.17 12.29 10.20
CA GLU A 186 -30.14 13.40 11.16
C GLU A 186 -29.47 12.93 12.45
N ARG A 187 -28.46 13.68 12.90
CA ARG A 187 -27.78 13.44 14.17
C ARG A 187 -28.16 14.56 15.13
N ARG A 188 -29.12 14.20 15.98
CA ARG A 188 -29.61 14.90 17.17
C ARG A 188 -28.46 15.44 18.03
N GLU A 189 -28.58 16.72 18.37
CA GLU A 189 -27.76 17.44 19.33
C GLU A 189 -27.99 16.89 20.74
N GLU A 190 -26.92 16.49 21.43
CA GLU A 190 -26.92 16.29 22.88
C GLU A 190 -25.62 16.83 23.48
N GLY A 191 -25.78 17.88 24.29
CA GLY A 191 -25.11 18.02 25.59
C GLY A 191 -23.68 18.53 25.62
N TYR A 192 -23.53 19.85 25.61
CA TYR A 192 -22.35 20.57 26.08
C TYR A 192 -22.30 20.47 27.61
N GLY A 193 -21.22 19.92 28.18
CA GLY A 193 -20.96 19.91 29.62
C GLY A 193 -19.51 20.28 29.87
N GLY A 194 -19.29 21.42 30.55
CA GLY A 194 -17.97 21.97 30.91
C GLY A 194 -17.22 21.05 31.87
N ASP A 195 -15.88 20.98 31.84
CA ASP A 195 -14.84 22.00 32.05
C ASP A 195 -14.50 22.13 33.55
N ASP A 196 -13.67 21.20 34.01
CA ASP A 196 -12.93 21.24 35.27
C ASP A 196 -11.47 20.79 34.99
N GLU A 197 -10.61 21.79 34.79
CA GLU A 197 -9.16 21.68 34.64
C GLU A 197 -8.48 21.39 35.99
N SER A 198 -7.69 20.32 36.07
CA SER A 198 -6.43 20.30 36.85
C SER A 198 -5.58 19.08 36.48
N GLY A 199 -4.55 19.31 35.67
CA GLY A 199 -3.60 18.26 35.33
C GLY A 199 -2.71 18.64 34.15
N ASN A 200 -1.66 19.37 34.43
CA ASN A 200 -0.58 19.75 33.53
C ASN A 200 0.00 18.53 32.79
N GLY A 201 -0.44 18.33 31.54
CA GLY A 201 0.06 17.31 30.63
C GLY A 201 -0.53 17.60 29.26
N SER A 202 0.31 17.91 28.27
CA SER A 202 -0.12 18.29 26.92
C SER A 202 -0.80 17.14 26.20
N HIS A 203 -2.07 16.89 26.51
CA HIS A 203 -2.94 15.96 25.82
C HIS A 203 -3.39 16.59 24.50
N SER A 204 -2.58 16.41 23.45
CA SER A 204 -3.09 16.60 22.10
C SER A 204 -4.34 15.72 21.93
N PRO A 205 -5.46 16.27 21.44
CA PRO A 205 -6.68 15.49 21.27
C PRO A 205 -6.36 14.31 20.36
N ILE A 206 -6.43 13.10 20.93
CA ILE A 206 -6.24 11.84 20.24
C ILE A 206 -7.28 11.85 19.13
N LYS A 207 -6.83 12.13 17.90
CA LYS A 207 -7.68 12.12 16.71
C LYS A 207 -8.29 10.73 16.66
N LYS A 208 -9.59 10.64 16.95
CA LYS A 208 -10.35 9.39 16.85
C LYS A 208 -10.13 8.89 15.42
N SER A 209 -9.31 7.86 15.29
CA SER A 209 -8.98 7.23 14.02
C SER A 209 -10.29 7.02 13.26
N LYS A 210 -10.37 7.49 12.02
CA LYS A 210 -11.52 7.24 11.15
C LYS A 210 -11.76 5.75 11.22
N ARG A 211 -12.89 5.34 11.83
CA ARG A 211 -13.30 3.94 11.91
C ARG A 211 -13.36 3.46 10.46
N THR A 212 -12.34 2.74 10.02
CA THR A 212 -12.41 1.93 8.80
C THR A 212 -13.70 1.13 8.92
N GLY A 213 -14.50 1.14 7.86
CA GLY A 213 -15.80 0.50 7.84
C GLY A 213 -15.74 -0.96 8.29
N PRO A 214 -16.92 -1.60 8.48
CA PRO A 214 -16.98 -2.99 8.88
C PRO A 214 -16.07 -3.82 7.98
N LYS A 215 -15.04 -4.44 8.57
CA LYS A 215 -14.16 -5.35 7.83
C LYS A 215 -14.98 -6.57 7.44
N ASP A 216 -14.65 -7.15 6.29
CA ASP A 216 -15.26 -8.39 5.82
C ASP A 216 -15.28 -9.44 6.97
N PRO A 217 -16.46 -9.97 7.33
CA PRO A 217 -16.57 -10.97 8.38
C PRO A 217 -15.72 -12.22 8.10
N ALA A 218 -15.55 -12.62 6.84
CA ALA A 218 -14.73 -13.78 6.46
C ALA A 218 -13.26 -13.57 6.82
N VAL A 219 -12.71 -12.37 6.54
CA VAL A 219 -11.33 -12.02 6.90
C VAL A 219 -11.13 -11.98 8.41
N ASN A 220 -12.12 -11.48 9.15
CA ASN A 220 -12.05 -11.47 10.62
C ASN A 220 -12.09 -12.88 11.20
N ALA A 221 -12.92 -13.76 10.63
CA ALA A 221 -13.00 -15.17 10.99
C ALA A 221 -11.66 -15.88 10.71
N PHE A 222 -11.08 -15.71 9.53
CA PHE A 222 -9.76 -16.24 9.18
C PHE A 222 -8.67 -15.78 10.16
N HIS A 223 -8.59 -14.48 10.44
CA HIS A 223 -7.64 -13.96 11.43
C HIS A 223 -7.88 -14.52 12.84
N LYS A 224 -9.15 -14.80 13.21
CA LYS A 224 -9.48 -15.42 14.50
C LYS A 224 -8.99 -16.87 14.56
N ALA A 225 -9.16 -17.65 13.50
CA ALA A 225 -8.62 -19.00 13.41
C ALA A 225 -7.09 -19.00 13.48
N GLY A 226 -6.42 -18.12 12.74
CA GLY A 226 -4.96 -18.00 12.78
C GLY A 226 -4.43 -17.68 14.19
N ARG A 227 -5.11 -16.82 14.96
CA ARG A 227 -4.73 -16.55 16.36
C ARG A 227 -4.90 -17.79 17.25
N ALA A 228 -6.02 -18.51 17.09
CA ALA A 228 -6.28 -19.72 17.85
C ALA A 228 -5.25 -20.82 17.55
N TYR A 229 -4.85 -20.96 16.27
CA TYR A 229 -3.77 -21.85 15.85
C TYR A 229 -2.43 -21.47 16.50
N LEU A 230 -2.01 -20.20 16.39
CA LEU A 230 -0.75 -19.73 16.97
C LEU A 230 -0.73 -19.83 18.52
N GLN A 231 -1.89 -19.75 19.17
CA GLN A 231 -2.03 -20.01 20.60
C GLN A 231 -1.85 -21.49 20.92
N ALA A 232 -2.44 -22.39 20.13
CA ALA A 232 -2.29 -23.83 20.30
C ALA A 232 -0.84 -24.28 20.11
N THR A 233 -0.11 -23.68 19.16
CA THR A 233 1.32 -23.93 18.94
C THR A 233 2.25 -23.15 19.88
N LYS A 234 1.69 -22.39 20.85
CA LYS A 234 2.42 -21.61 21.86
C LYS A 234 3.34 -20.51 21.28
N LEU A 235 3.11 -20.10 20.03
CA LEU A 235 3.82 -18.97 19.40
C LEU A 235 3.18 -17.63 19.77
N LEU A 236 1.85 -17.60 19.93
CA LEU A 236 1.09 -16.45 20.37
C LEU A 236 0.64 -16.67 21.81
N VAL A 237 1.21 -15.90 22.73
CA VAL A 237 0.92 -16.02 24.16
C VAL A 237 -0.01 -14.88 24.60
N PRO A 238 -1.01 -15.11 25.48
CA PRO A 238 -1.83 -14.07 26.06
C PRO A 238 -1.04 -12.93 26.69
N GLN A 239 -1.65 -11.75 26.79
CA GLN A 239 -0.99 -10.59 27.38
C GLN A 239 -0.77 -10.81 28.88
N GLY A 240 0.49 -10.75 29.34
CA GLY A 240 0.89 -10.92 30.73
C GLY A 240 1.69 -12.20 30.98
N ASP A 241 1.56 -13.17 30.09
CA ASP A 241 2.32 -14.43 30.16
C ASP A 241 3.77 -14.26 29.70
N PRO A 242 4.69 -15.17 30.10
CA PRO A 242 6.08 -15.11 29.68
C PRO A 242 6.21 -15.19 28.16
N LEU A 243 7.04 -14.33 27.58
CA LEU A 243 7.29 -14.28 26.15
C LEU A 243 7.89 -15.61 25.66
N PRO A 244 7.47 -16.14 24.49
CA PRO A 244 7.88 -17.46 24.00
C PRO A 244 9.39 -17.56 23.85
N GLN A 245 9.98 -18.73 24.14
CA GLN A 245 11.42 -18.92 24.00
C GLN A 245 11.85 -18.84 22.53
N SER A 246 13.03 -18.28 22.28
CA SER A 246 13.65 -18.32 20.95
C SER A 246 14.22 -19.72 20.70
N VAL A 247 14.38 -20.07 19.43
CA VAL A 247 15.20 -21.23 19.05
C VAL A 247 16.62 -21.09 19.62
N ARG A 248 17.23 -22.22 19.99
CA ARG A 248 18.59 -22.25 20.51
C ARG A 248 19.61 -22.04 19.38
N SER A 249 20.76 -21.46 19.72
CA SER A 249 21.89 -21.26 18.80
C SER A 249 22.38 -22.55 18.15
N GLU A 250 22.37 -23.65 18.91
CA GLU A 250 22.83 -24.96 18.41
C GLU A 250 21.94 -25.44 17.26
N THR A 251 20.61 -25.34 17.42
CA THR A 251 19.64 -25.73 16.37
C THR A 251 19.74 -24.87 15.12
N LEU A 252 20.03 -23.56 15.27
CA LEU A 252 20.29 -22.68 14.12
C LEU A 252 21.57 -23.06 13.38
N SER A 253 22.58 -23.55 14.11
CA SER A 253 23.86 -23.97 13.55
C SER A 253 23.72 -25.32 12.82
N GLU A 254 22.96 -26.25 13.40
CA GLU A 254 22.55 -27.50 12.74
C GLU A 254 21.76 -27.22 11.47
N PHE A 255 20.82 -26.27 11.51
CA PHE A 255 20.05 -25.85 10.34
C PHE A 255 20.94 -25.33 9.21
N ALA A 256 21.94 -24.51 9.54
CA ALA A 256 22.87 -23.98 8.54
C ALA A 256 23.73 -25.09 7.90
N ARG A 257 24.02 -26.17 8.65
CA ARG A 257 24.84 -27.30 8.18
C ARG A 257 24.04 -28.32 7.36
N GLU A 258 22.85 -28.69 7.82
CA GLU A 258 22.10 -29.85 7.33
C GLU A 258 20.76 -29.48 6.69
N GLY A 259 20.36 -28.21 6.72
CA GLY A 259 19.02 -27.79 6.34
C GLY A 259 18.01 -28.00 7.45
N PHE A 260 16.71 -27.95 7.14
CA PHE A 260 15.67 -28.00 8.17
C PHE A 260 15.57 -29.40 8.80
N PRO A 261 15.91 -29.57 10.09
CA PRO A 261 15.75 -30.85 10.75
C PRO A 261 14.28 -31.26 10.77
N ALA A 262 14.00 -32.56 10.79
CA ALA A 262 12.65 -33.11 10.89
C ALA A 262 12.05 -32.92 12.30
N ILE A 263 11.88 -31.67 12.72
CA ILE A 263 11.32 -31.29 14.01
C ILE A 263 9.79 -31.33 13.91
N PRO A 264 9.10 -32.01 14.85
CA PRO A 264 7.64 -31.95 14.96
C PRO A 264 7.14 -30.52 15.10
N ILE A 265 5.99 -30.21 14.52
CA ILE A 265 5.46 -28.82 14.47
C ILE A 265 5.26 -28.23 15.88
N SER A 266 4.93 -29.07 16.87
CA SER A 266 4.82 -28.69 18.28
C SER A 266 6.14 -28.18 18.88
N ASP A 267 7.27 -28.56 18.32
CA ASP A 267 8.62 -28.30 18.84
C ASP A 267 9.37 -27.22 18.06
N ILE A 268 8.87 -26.84 16.87
CA ILE A 268 9.40 -25.71 16.11
C ILE A 268 9.27 -24.43 16.94
N ARG A 269 10.37 -23.67 17.04
CA ARG A 269 10.42 -22.35 17.69
C ARG A 269 10.89 -21.32 16.67
N LEU A 270 10.38 -20.10 16.76
CA LEU A 270 10.87 -19.00 15.94
C LEU A 270 12.14 -18.41 16.53
N ASP A 271 13.00 -17.91 15.66
CA ASP A 271 14.08 -17.03 16.06
C ASP A 271 13.53 -15.60 16.20
N TRP A 272 13.28 -15.20 17.44
CA TRP A 272 12.71 -13.89 17.75
C TRP A 272 13.72 -12.73 17.62
N GLY A 273 15.02 -13.03 17.64
CA GLY A 273 16.08 -12.03 17.42
C GLY A 273 16.15 -11.65 15.94
N SER A 274 16.14 -12.66 15.07
CA SER A 274 16.19 -12.46 13.62
C SER A 274 14.93 -11.84 13.01
N ALA A 275 15.08 -11.28 11.82
CA ALA A 275 13.94 -10.87 10.99
C ALA A 275 13.07 -12.08 10.60
N PHE A 276 11.77 -11.87 10.36
CA PHE A 276 10.88 -12.92 9.83
C PHE A 276 11.24 -13.38 8.41
N THR A 277 12.17 -12.68 7.75
CA THR A 277 12.73 -13.03 6.45
C THR A 277 13.99 -13.89 6.54
N SER A 278 14.50 -14.19 7.75
CA SER A 278 15.63 -15.11 7.92
C SER A 278 15.31 -16.50 7.38
N ALA A 279 16.33 -17.26 6.96
CA ALA A 279 16.15 -18.57 6.38
C ALA A 279 15.39 -19.53 7.32
N TRP A 280 15.77 -19.57 8.60
CA TRP A 280 15.09 -20.35 9.64
C TRP A 280 13.61 -19.95 9.78
N ASN A 281 13.33 -18.66 9.99
CA ASN A 281 11.97 -18.19 10.21
C ASN A 281 11.09 -18.39 8.98
N ARG A 282 11.64 -18.23 7.77
CA ARG A 282 10.91 -18.49 6.51
C ARG A 282 10.43 -19.94 6.44
N GLU A 283 11.30 -20.89 6.75
CA GLU A 283 10.96 -22.32 6.71
C GLU A 283 9.99 -22.68 7.84
N ALA A 284 10.22 -22.20 9.06
CA ALA A 284 9.29 -22.37 10.17
C ALA A 284 7.88 -21.85 9.83
N PHE A 285 7.77 -20.64 9.25
CA PHE A 285 6.49 -20.09 8.79
C PHE A 285 5.84 -20.93 7.69
N HIS A 286 6.63 -21.52 6.80
CA HIS A 286 6.10 -22.42 5.77
C HIS A 286 5.48 -23.67 6.40
N ARG A 287 6.18 -24.32 7.35
CA ARG A 287 5.65 -25.49 8.07
C ARG A 287 4.38 -25.18 8.84
N PHE A 288 4.33 -24.07 9.57
CA PHE A 288 3.12 -23.62 10.26
C PHE A 288 1.98 -23.31 9.30
N ALA A 289 2.27 -22.75 8.11
CA ALA A 289 1.24 -22.44 7.14
C ALA A 289 0.61 -23.69 6.53
N VAL A 290 1.43 -24.70 6.18
CA VAL A 290 0.96 -25.99 5.65
C VAL A 290 0.11 -26.74 6.67
N ASP A 291 0.54 -26.76 7.93
CA ASP A 291 -0.21 -27.43 9.00
C ASP A 291 -1.51 -26.71 9.34
N PHE A 292 -1.49 -25.38 9.40
CA PHE A 292 -2.71 -24.61 9.59
C PHE A 292 -3.71 -24.77 8.42
N GLU A 293 -3.21 -24.84 7.19
CA GLU A 293 -4.04 -25.14 6.01
C GLU A 293 -4.67 -26.54 6.12
N ALA A 294 -3.91 -27.55 6.54
CA ALA A 294 -4.44 -28.89 6.81
C ALA A 294 -5.52 -28.87 7.91
N GLU A 295 -5.34 -28.10 8.99
CA GLU A 295 -6.36 -27.95 10.03
C GLU A 295 -7.63 -27.20 9.57
N LEU A 296 -7.47 -26.23 8.65
CA LEU A 296 -8.60 -25.54 8.01
C LEU A 296 -9.39 -26.51 7.13
N LEU A 297 -8.72 -27.28 6.28
CA LEU A 297 -9.34 -28.29 5.41
C LEU A 297 -10.00 -29.41 6.21
N ALA A 298 -9.43 -29.80 7.35
CA ALA A 298 -10.02 -30.76 8.28
C ALA A 298 -11.26 -30.20 9.02
N GLY A 299 -11.60 -28.92 8.85
CA GLY A 299 -12.78 -28.31 9.46
C GLY A 299 -12.64 -28.05 10.96
N LYS A 300 -11.42 -28.04 11.51
CA LYS A 300 -11.18 -27.76 12.94
C LYS A 300 -11.71 -26.39 13.36
N TYR A 301 -11.73 -25.44 12.44
CA TYR A 301 -12.23 -24.08 12.63
C TYR A 301 -13.58 -23.88 11.93
N SER A 302 -14.66 -24.43 12.50
CA SER A 302 -16.01 -24.45 11.90
C SER A 302 -16.59 -23.08 11.52
N PHE A 303 -16.06 -21.98 12.06
CA PHE A 303 -16.49 -20.61 11.75
C PHE A 303 -15.75 -19.99 10.55
N VAL A 304 -14.84 -20.73 9.92
CA VAL A 304 -14.09 -20.30 8.73
C VAL A 304 -14.46 -21.21 7.57
N VAL A 305 -14.87 -20.61 6.45
CA VAL A 305 -15.02 -21.32 5.18
C VAL A 305 -13.70 -21.17 4.44
N TYR A 306 -13.03 -22.28 4.15
CA TYR A 306 -11.77 -22.26 3.39
C TYR A 306 -12.03 -21.75 1.97
N ASP A 307 -11.23 -20.78 1.54
CA ASP A 307 -11.26 -20.20 0.20
C ASP A 307 -9.82 -20.19 -0.31
N GLU A 308 -9.53 -21.02 -1.31
CA GLU A 308 -8.20 -21.23 -1.89
C GLU A 308 -7.60 -19.92 -2.42
N GLN A 309 -8.42 -19.00 -2.94
CA GLN A 309 -7.94 -17.72 -3.49
C GLN A 309 -7.60 -16.70 -2.41
N LEU A 310 -8.34 -16.73 -1.29
CA LEU A 310 -8.19 -15.78 -0.18
C LEU A 310 -7.29 -16.29 0.96
N MET A 311 -7.00 -17.60 0.98
CA MET A 311 -6.24 -18.27 2.04
C MET A 311 -5.02 -19.02 1.50
N SER A 312 -4.39 -18.49 0.45
CA SER A 312 -3.13 -19.04 -0.06
C SER A 312 -2.06 -19.14 1.04
N LEU A 313 -1.12 -20.08 0.90
CA LEU A 313 0.01 -20.25 1.83
C LEU A 313 0.76 -18.93 2.09
N GLU A 314 0.88 -18.05 1.11
CA GLU A 314 1.50 -16.73 1.28
C GLU A 314 0.68 -15.81 2.19
N GLN A 315 -0.64 -15.75 2.01
CA GLN A 315 -1.54 -14.96 2.86
C GLN A 315 -1.58 -15.50 4.29
N ILE A 316 -1.52 -16.83 4.48
CA ILE A 316 -1.41 -17.45 5.81
C ILE A 316 -0.12 -17.00 6.49
N LYS A 317 1.03 -17.12 5.82
CA LYS A 317 2.33 -16.66 6.34
C LYS A 317 2.31 -15.19 6.72
N ASP A 318 1.76 -14.33 5.87
CA ASP A 318 1.69 -12.90 6.13
C ASP A 318 0.75 -12.56 7.29
N THR A 319 -0.34 -13.30 7.43
CA THR A 319 -1.25 -13.20 8.58
C THR A 319 -0.52 -13.55 9.87
N PHE A 320 0.27 -14.64 9.89
CA PHE A 320 1.08 -15.00 11.05
C PHE A 320 2.13 -13.93 11.39
N LYS A 321 2.86 -13.40 10.39
CA LYS A 321 3.81 -12.30 10.62
C LYS A 321 3.14 -11.08 11.26
N VAL A 322 1.96 -10.68 10.76
CA VAL A 322 1.22 -9.54 11.32
C VAL A 322 0.82 -9.80 12.78
N GLN A 323 0.35 -11.01 13.08
CA GLN A 323 -0.09 -11.39 14.42
C GLN A 323 1.07 -11.49 15.41
N LEU A 324 2.22 -12.01 14.99
CA LEU A 324 3.41 -12.20 15.83
C LEU A 324 4.30 -10.96 15.94
N LYS A 325 4.11 -9.94 15.09
CA LYS A 325 4.91 -8.70 15.10
C LYS A 325 4.95 -8.01 16.47
N ARG A 326 3.84 -8.06 17.23
CA ARG A 326 3.79 -7.51 18.59
C ARG A 326 4.73 -8.25 19.55
N ILE A 327 4.78 -9.59 19.46
CA ILE A 327 5.64 -10.42 20.31
C ILE A 327 7.10 -10.21 19.96
N GLN A 328 7.45 -10.20 18.67
CA GLN A 328 8.82 -9.91 18.22
C GLN A 328 9.28 -8.54 18.72
N THR A 329 8.43 -7.51 18.60
CA THR A 329 8.74 -6.16 19.12
C THR A 329 8.91 -6.16 20.64
N ALA A 330 8.12 -6.94 21.38
CA ALA A 330 8.25 -7.04 22.83
C ALA A 330 9.52 -7.79 23.25
N LYS A 331 9.87 -8.89 22.57
CA LYS A 331 11.10 -9.66 22.82
C LYS A 331 12.35 -8.82 22.60
N ARG A 332 12.42 -8.10 21.47
CA ARG A 332 13.52 -7.20 21.15
C ARG A 332 13.70 -6.06 22.16
N LYS A 333 12.64 -5.68 22.90
CA LYS A 333 12.77 -4.70 23.99
C LYS A 333 13.33 -5.30 25.28
N VAL A 334 13.09 -6.59 25.53
CA VAL A 334 13.48 -7.27 26.78
C VAL A 334 14.87 -7.89 26.68
N GLN A 335 15.26 -8.34 25.50
CA GLN A 335 16.62 -8.79 25.20
C GLN A 335 17.32 -7.69 24.40
N PRO A 336 17.95 -6.71 25.07
CA PRO A 336 19.00 -5.94 24.43
C PRO A 336 20.15 -6.93 24.22
N THR A 337 20.23 -7.48 23.01
CA THR A 337 21.24 -8.45 22.61
C THR A 337 22.59 -7.75 22.71
N THR A 338 23.44 -8.20 23.65
CA THR A 338 24.77 -7.66 23.94
C THR A 338 25.82 -8.02 22.88
N LEU A 339 25.41 -8.50 21.71
CA LEU A 339 26.28 -9.04 20.67
C LEU A 339 25.83 -8.54 19.29
N ASP A 340 26.43 -7.41 18.88
CA ASP A 340 26.84 -7.00 17.52
C ASP A 340 25.89 -7.16 16.31
N HIS A 341 24.62 -7.52 16.52
CA HIS A 341 23.58 -7.57 15.48
C HIS A 341 22.29 -6.78 15.83
N ASP A 342 22.29 -6.09 16.97
CA ASP A 342 21.23 -5.16 17.38
C ASP A 342 21.41 -3.73 16.84
N ASP A 343 22.51 -3.49 16.11
CA ASP A 343 22.88 -2.20 15.55
C ASP A 343 22.24 -1.88 14.18
N GLU A 344 21.11 -2.48 13.79
CA GLU A 344 20.35 -2.00 12.62
C GLU A 344 18.92 -1.56 12.88
N GLU A 345 18.28 -1.99 13.97
CA GLU A 345 16.89 -1.58 14.25
C GLU A 345 16.69 -0.90 15.61
N ALA A 346 17.57 -1.12 16.59
CA ALA A 346 17.64 -0.35 17.84
C ALA A 346 18.56 0.89 17.73
N THR A 347 19.55 0.85 16.83
CA THR A 347 20.30 2.03 16.30
C THR A 347 19.73 2.54 14.98
N ARG A 348 18.49 2.20 14.62
CA ARG A 348 17.75 3.11 13.74
C ARG A 348 17.63 4.39 14.54
N SER A 349 18.65 5.24 14.40
CA SER A 349 18.69 6.56 14.98
C SER A 349 17.30 7.13 14.73
N PRO A 350 16.65 7.69 15.77
CA PRO A 350 15.33 8.29 15.61
C PRO A 350 15.36 9.04 14.28
N PRO A 351 14.42 8.72 13.36
CA PRO A 351 14.58 9.04 11.95
C PRO A 351 15.02 10.49 11.88
N THR A 352 16.15 10.73 11.21
CA THR A 352 16.75 12.07 11.20
C THR A 352 15.68 13.07 10.79
N PRO A 353 15.75 14.34 11.24
CA PRO A 353 14.78 15.36 10.82
C PRO A 353 14.49 15.31 9.31
N ASP A 354 15.52 15.06 8.50
CA ASP A 354 15.42 14.85 7.05
C ASP A 354 14.63 13.60 6.66
N GLN A 355 14.82 12.46 7.31
CA GLN A 355 14.01 11.26 7.06
C GLN A 355 12.55 11.47 7.44
N VAL A 356 12.27 12.17 8.55
CA VAL A 356 10.89 12.51 8.94
C VAL A 356 10.27 13.46 7.92
N LEU A 357 11.01 14.47 7.46
CA LEU A 357 10.59 15.39 6.40
C LEU A 357 10.32 14.63 5.10
N ARG A 358 11.25 13.79 4.64
CA ARG A 358 11.07 12.94 3.45
C ARG A 358 9.81 12.08 3.55
N ARG A 359 9.60 11.36 4.67
CA ARG A 359 8.37 10.58 4.91
C ARG A 359 7.10 11.44 4.86
N ARG A 360 7.15 12.67 5.37
CA ARG A 360 6.02 13.62 5.28
C ARG A 360 5.77 14.05 3.84
N HIS A 361 6.82 14.39 3.08
CA HIS A 361 6.69 14.71 1.65
C HIS A 361 6.14 13.52 0.87
N ASP A 362 6.63 12.31 1.10
CA ASP A 362 6.13 11.07 0.49
C ASP A 362 4.64 10.86 0.77
N ALA A 363 4.24 11.00 2.03
CA ALA A 363 2.83 10.89 2.43
C ALA A 363 1.95 11.97 1.78
N ARG A 364 2.43 13.22 1.68
CA ARG A 364 1.72 14.32 1.00
C ARG A 364 1.57 14.02 -0.49
N ARG A 365 2.65 13.60 -1.17
CA ARG A 365 2.64 13.23 -2.60
C ARG A 365 1.68 12.08 -2.86
N PHE A 366 1.70 11.06 -2.01
CA PHE A 366 0.78 9.93 -2.11
C PHE A 366 -0.67 10.38 -1.95
N GLY A 367 -0.95 11.24 -0.97
CA GLY A 367 -2.27 11.84 -0.80
C GLY A 367 -2.72 12.70 -1.98
N THR A 368 -1.82 13.46 -2.60
CA THR A 368 -2.12 14.27 -3.80
C THR A 368 -2.35 13.38 -5.03
N PHE A 369 -1.53 12.36 -5.25
CA PHE A 369 -1.73 11.37 -6.30
C PHE A 369 -3.11 10.70 -6.17
N THR A 370 -3.38 10.14 -4.99
CA THR A 370 -4.64 9.45 -4.67
C THR A 370 -5.84 10.36 -4.90
N ARG A 371 -5.74 11.63 -4.47
CA ARG A 371 -6.78 12.63 -4.67
C ARG A 371 -7.03 12.90 -6.16
N ARG A 372 -5.98 13.10 -6.97
CA ARG A 372 -6.11 13.36 -8.41
C ARG A 372 -6.73 12.18 -9.15
N THR A 373 -6.27 10.96 -8.85
CA THR A 373 -6.86 9.73 -9.39
C THR A 373 -8.35 9.64 -9.03
N ARG A 374 -8.72 9.98 -7.80
CA ARG A 374 -10.12 10.00 -7.38
C ARG A 374 -10.93 11.06 -8.13
N ILE A 375 -10.43 12.30 -8.26
CA ILE A 375 -11.10 13.36 -9.02
C ILE A 375 -11.35 12.92 -10.47
N ALA A 376 -10.34 12.31 -11.10
CA ALA A 376 -10.49 11.79 -12.46
C ALA A 376 -11.56 10.70 -12.55
N ALA A 377 -11.57 9.74 -11.62
CA ALA A 377 -12.61 8.70 -11.57
C ALA A 377 -14.02 9.25 -11.31
N GLU A 378 -14.12 10.26 -10.45
CA GLU A 378 -15.36 10.96 -10.10
C GLU A 378 -15.96 11.71 -11.31
N ASN A 379 -15.12 12.30 -12.16
CA ASN A 379 -15.54 13.07 -13.33
C ASN A 379 -15.66 12.24 -14.63
N LEU A 380 -15.41 10.92 -14.60
CA LEU A 380 -15.56 10.03 -15.77
C LEU A 380 -16.93 10.16 -16.42
N ARG A 381 -17.99 10.37 -15.63
CA ARG A 381 -19.37 10.50 -16.14
C ARG A 381 -19.60 11.72 -17.04
N ASN A 382 -18.79 12.77 -16.89
CA ASN A 382 -18.97 14.04 -17.61
C ASN A 382 -18.32 13.97 -19.01
N ASN A 383 -17.16 13.34 -19.12
CA ASN A 383 -16.48 13.10 -20.40
C ASN A 383 -15.58 11.86 -20.28
N PRO A 384 -16.10 10.65 -20.53
CA PRO A 384 -15.36 9.41 -20.30
C PRO A 384 -14.02 9.37 -21.02
N GLN A 385 -14.01 9.72 -22.32
CA GLN A 385 -12.81 9.65 -23.16
C GLN A 385 -11.69 10.58 -22.66
N LEU A 386 -12.03 11.81 -22.29
CA LEU A 386 -11.05 12.77 -21.77
C LEU A 386 -10.51 12.31 -20.41
N TRP A 387 -11.39 11.91 -19.49
CA TRP A 387 -10.99 11.55 -18.13
C TRP A 387 -10.26 10.21 -18.06
N GLU A 388 -10.55 9.25 -18.95
CA GLU A 388 -9.74 8.05 -19.16
C GLU A 388 -8.33 8.40 -19.64
N ALA A 389 -8.19 9.29 -20.63
CA ALA A 389 -6.88 9.76 -21.09
C ALA A 389 -6.11 10.48 -19.96
N ILE A 390 -6.79 11.19 -19.07
CA ILE A 390 -6.17 11.80 -17.88
C ILE A 390 -5.74 10.73 -16.86
N GLN A 391 -6.55 9.69 -16.64
CA GLN A 391 -6.17 8.57 -15.77
C GLN A 391 -4.93 7.86 -16.29
N ASP A 392 -4.82 7.65 -17.60
CA ASP A 392 -3.63 7.10 -18.25
C ASP A 392 -2.37 7.94 -18.00
N VAL A 393 -2.49 9.27 -18.12
CA VAL A 393 -1.39 10.20 -17.85
C VAL A 393 -0.99 10.11 -16.37
N LEU A 394 -1.95 10.13 -15.45
CA LEU A 394 -1.69 10.01 -14.01
C LEU A 394 -1.03 8.66 -13.68
N ALA A 395 -1.50 7.55 -14.26
CA ALA A 395 -0.94 6.23 -14.05
C ALA A 395 0.53 6.15 -14.48
N GLN A 396 0.87 6.68 -15.68
CA GLN A 396 2.24 6.72 -16.19
C GLN A 396 3.16 7.65 -15.39
N LEU A 397 2.66 8.79 -14.91
CA LEU A 397 3.45 9.70 -14.06
C LEU A 397 3.83 9.04 -12.72
N THR A 398 3.05 8.06 -12.26
CA THR A 398 3.20 7.40 -10.95
C THR A 398 3.28 8.41 -9.78
N LEU A 399 3.65 7.93 -8.59
CA LEU A 399 3.94 8.80 -7.44
C LEU A 399 5.11 9.77 -7.72
N ASN A 400 6.04 9.40 -8.61
CA ASN A 400 7.25 10.16 -8.87
C ASN A 400 7.04 11.40 -9.75
N GLY A 401 5.99 11.45 -10.56
CA GLY A 401 5.57 12.63 -11.33
C GLY A 401 4.71 13.63 -10.55
N VAL A 402 4.29 13.29 -9.32
CA VAL A 402 3.43 14.19 -8.51
C VAL A 402 4.26 15.18 -7.71
N SER A 403 4.16 16.47 -8.03
CA SER A 403 4.73 17.59 -7.27
C SER A 403 4.43 17.48 -5.76
N SER A 404 5.42 17.77 -4.91
CA SER A 404 5.16 17.91 -3.48
C SER A 404 4.42 19.23 -3.22
N ASP A 405 3.44 19.19 -2.34
CA ASP A 405 2.83 20.39 -1.75
C ASP A 405 3.74 20.84 -0.61
N GLU A 406 4.31 22.04 -0.72
CA GLU A 406 5.00 22.70 0.39
C GLU A 406 4.04 23.70 1.02
N SER A 407 3.80 23.48 2.31
CA SER A 407 3.04 24.40 3.12
C SER A 407 4.02 25.37 3.77
N GLU A 408 3.80 26.65 3.54
CA GLU A 408 4.68 27.77 3.91
C GLU A 408 5.09 27.82 5.40
N TRP A 409 4.43 27.06 6.27
CA TRP A 409 4.76 26.94 7.69
C TRP A 409 6.08 26.24 8.00
N GLU A 410 6.78 25.66 7.01
CA GLU A 410 8.13 25.12 7.24
C GLU A 410 9.19 26.24 7.40
N SER A 411 8.85 27.50 7.11
CA SER A 411 9.64 28.65 7.55
C SER A 411 9.29 29.01 9.01
N PRO A 412 10.26 29.02 9.94
CA PRO A 412 10.02 29.15 11.38
C PRO A 412 9.59 30.54 11.86
N SER A 413 9.15 31.45 10.98
CA SER A 413 8.64 32.76 11.39
C SER A 413 7.31 32.59 12.13
N LYS A 414 7.37 32.64 13.46
CA LYS A 414 6.25 32.45 14.41
C LYS A 414 5.09 33.45 14.28
N GLU A 415 5.17 34.39 13.36
CA GLU A 415 4.36 35.62 13.37
C GLU A 415 3.01 35.51 12.64
N THR A 416 2.79 34.49 11.80
CA THR A 416 1.54 34.34 11.02
C THR A 416 0.71 33.13 11.46
N ARG A 417 0.54 32.92 12.77
CA ARG A 417 -0.30 31.82 13.31
C ARG A 417 -1.79 31.94 12.95
N THR A 418 -2.25 33.14 12.57
CA THR A 418 -3.62 33.48 12.15
C THR A 418 -3.77 33.69 10.64
N GLY A 419 -2.69 33.61 9.86
CA GLY A 419 -2.72 33.80 8.41
C GLY A 419 -3.34 32.60 7.68
N ASN A 420 -4.13 32.87 6.65
CA ASN A 420 -4.66 31.85 5.75
C ASN A 420 -3.53 30.94 5.27
N LYS A 421 -3.54 29.67 5.72
CA LYS A 421 -2.51 28.70 5.33
C LYS A 421 -2.46 28.60 3.81
N THR A 422 -1.38 29.09 3.24
CA THR A 422 -1.18 28.98 1.80
C THR A 422 -0.33 27.75 1.53
N VAL A 423 -0.81 26.91 0.62
CA VAL A 423 -0.05 25.77 0.11
C VAL A 423 0.48 26.17 -1.26
N ARG A 424 1.78 26.08 -1.45
CA ARG A 424 2.47 26.32 -2.72
C ARG A 424 2.90 24.98 -3.31
N ARG A 425 2.93 24.89 -4.63
CA ARG A 425 3.42 23.69 -5.34
C ARG A 425 4.87 23.89 -5.73
N ILE A 426 5.63 22.80 -5.70
CA ILE A 426 7.00 22.76 -6.20
C ILE A 426 6.97 22.30 -7.66
N LYS A 427 7.54 23.10 -8.57
CA LYS A 427 7.66 22.73 -9.98
C LYS A 427 8.74 21.66 -10.12
N LEU A 428 8.52 20.61 -10.91
CA LEU A 428 9.57 19.65 -11.23
C LEU A 428 10.36 20.18 -12.43
N ALA A 429 11.69 20.19 -12.35
CA ALA A 429 12.53 20.73 -13.42
C ALA A 429 12.39 19.97 -14.75
N TRP A 430 12.11 18.67 -14.66
CA TRP A 430 12.14 17.75 -15.80
C TRP A 430 10.79 17.59 -16.50
N ILE A 431 9.69 18.03 -15.91
CA ILE A 431 8.34 17.77 -16.44
C ILE A 431 7.90 18.92 -17.36
N ALA A 432 7.31 18.59 -18.50
CA ALA A 432 6.80 19.58 -19.44
C ALA A 432 5.70 20.46 -18.79
N LYS A 433 5.59 21.70 -19.27
CA LYS A 433 4.63 22.67 -18.72
C LYS A 433 3.19 22.19 -18.93
N GLU A 434 2.92 21.60 -20.08
CA GLU A 434 1.61 21.10 -20.51
C GLU A 434 1.08 20.02 -19.57
N VAL A 435 1.96 19.09 -19.15
CA VAL A 435 1.62 18.05 -18.16
C VAL A 435 1.36 18.66 -16.79
N THR A 436 2.13 19.69 -16.42
CA THR A 436 1.93 20.42 -15.16
C THR A 436 0.58 21.15 -15.16
N ASP A 437 0.27 21.87 -16.23
CA ASP A 437 -0.97 22.61 -16.41
C ASP A 437 -2.18 21.67 -16.37
N LEU A 438 -2.12 20.52 -17.05
CA LEU A 438 -3.15 19.49 -16.99
C LEU A 438 -3.41 19.03 -15.56
N VAL A 439 -2.35 18.67 -14.84
CA VAL A 439 -2.42 18.15 -13.47
C VAL A 439 -2.89 19.23 -12.48
N ASP A 440 -2.60 20.50 -12.76
CA ASP A 440 -3.13 21.64 -12.03
C ASP A 440 -4.62 21.84 -12.31
N ALA A 441 -5.04 21.77 -13.57
CA ALA A 441 -6.44 21.84 -13.98
C ALA A 441 -7.27 20.73 -13.34
N VAL A 442 -6.80 19.47 -13.31
CA VAL A 442 -7.47 18.34 -12.64
C VAL A 442 -7.83 18.68 -11.19
N GLU A 443 -6.97 19.40 -10.46
CA GLU A 443 -7.23 19.74 -9.06
C GLU A 443 -8.34 20.79 -8.86
N THR A 444 -8.67 21.55 -9.91
CA THR A 444 -9.79 22.51 -9.88
C THR A 444 -11.16 21.82 -9.97
N TYR A 445 -11.23 20.62 -10.55
CA TYR A 445 -12.45 19.79 -10.62
C TYR A 445 -12.78 19.06 -9.31
N ARG A 446 -12.03 19.33 -8.24
CA ARG A 446 -12.30 18.72 -6.92
C ARG A 446 -13.71 19.04 -6.42
N ASP A 447 -14.19 20.24 -6.69
CA ASP A 447 -15.48 20.72 -6.22
C ASP A 447 -16.58 20.59 -7.29
N ALA A 448 -16.25 20.18 -8.52
CA ALA A 448 -17.20 20.03 -9.63
C ALA A 448 -18.41 19.16 -9.28
N LEU A 449 -18.17 17.97 -8.74
CA LEU A 449 -19.27 17.09 -8.30
C LEU A 449 -20.14 17.68 -7.17
N ARG A 450 -19.56 18.54 -6.33
CA ARG A 450 -20.30 19.15 -5.23
C ARG A 450 -21.19 20.28 -5.74
N ASP A 451 -20.65 21.08 -6.65
CA ASP A 451 -21.36 22.17 -7.28
C ASP A 451 -22.51 21.64 -8.14
N GLU A 452 -22.30 20.54 -8.88
CA GLU A 452 -23.36 19.83 -9.61
C GLU A 452 -24.56 19.42 -8.72
N VAL A 453 -24.30 19.06 -7.46
CA VAL A 453 -25.33 18.61 -6.51
C VAL A 453 -25.79 19.75 -5.59
N ASN A 454 -25.31 20.98 -5.80
CA ASN A 454 -25.53 22.13 -4.89
C ASN A 454 -25.23 21.79 -3.41
N ALA A 455 -24.25 20.91 -3.18
CA ALA A 455 -23.97 20.38 -1.86
C ALA A 455 -23.20 21.41 -1.03
N GLN A 456 -23.89 22.05 -0.08
CA GLN A 456 -23.28 23.04 0.80
C GLN A 456 -22.08 22.43 1.57
N ARG A 457 -20.97 23.16 1.57
CA ARG A 457 -19.73 22.74 2.22
C ARG A 457 -19.92 22.66 3.74
N ARG A 458 -20.02 21.44 4.29
CA ARG A 458 -19.99 21.23 5.74
C ARG A 458 -18.54 21.23 6.26
N GLY A 459 -18.26 22.10 7.24
CA GLY A 459 -16.97 22.20 7.94
C GLY A 459 -16.01 23.26 7.38
N ASN A 460 -14.84 23.37 7.99
CA ASN A 460 -13.85 24.39 7.66
C ASN A 460 -13.40 24.31 6.20
N ALA A 461 -13.31 25.47 5.54
CA ALA A 461 -12.77 25.57 4.21
C ALA A 461 -11.34 25.01 4.17
N SER A 462 -11.05 24.16 3.18
CA SER A 462 -9.67 23.77 2.90
C SER A 462 -8.86 25.03 2.62
N PRO A 463 -7.63 25.14 3.13
CA PRO A 463 -6.82 26.31 2.88
C PRO A 463 -6.65 26.56 1.37
N ARG A 464 -6.65 27.85 0.98
CA ARG A 464 -6.49 28.25 -0.42
C ARG A 464 -5.13 27.77 -0.91
N ARG A 465 -5.13 27.10 -2.06
CA ARG A 465 -3.90 26.69 -2.74
C ARG A 465 -3.53 27.79 -3.71
N LEU A 466 -2.29 28.28 -3.63
CA LEU A 466 -1.75 29.12 -4.68
C LEU A 466 -0.95 28.22 -5.61
N PHE A 467 -1.29 28.28 -6.90
CA PHE A 467 -0.59 27.56 -7.95
C PHE A 467 0.69 28.28 -8.39
N ALA A 468 1.08 29.36 -7.70
CA ALA A 468 2.35 30.02 -7.90
C ALA A 468 3.50 29.13 -7.40
N TRP A 469 4.43 28.85 -8.30
CA TRP A 469 5.66 28.10 -8.00
C TRP A 469 6.55 28.93 -7.09
N LYS A 470 7.00 28.34 -5.98
CA LYS A 470 8.02 28.98 -5.14
C LYS A 470 9.42 28.63 -5.63
N GLU A 471 9.63 27.36 -5.91
CA GLU A 471 10.94 26.76 -6.18
C GLU A 471 10.81 25.67 -7.25
N VAL A 472 11.89 25.46 -8.01
CA VAL A 472 12.00 24.37 -8.99
C VAL A 472 12.84 23.25 -8.38
N ASN A 473 12.26 22.06 -8.25
CA ASN A 473 12.96 20.90 -7.74
C ASN A 473 13.77 20.23 -8.85
N THR A 474 15.09 20.38 -8.75
CA THR A 474 16.08 19.74 -9.64
C THR A 474 16.61 18.41 -9.08
N THR A 475 16.43 18.14 -7.79
CA THR A 475 16.99 16.96 -7.11
C THR A 475 16.17 15.70 -7.34
N ARG A 476 14.91 15.84 -7.75
CA ARG A 476 14.01 14.72 -7.93
C ARG A 476 14.31 13.96 -9.22
N GLN A 477 14.41 12.64 -9.08
CA GLN A 477 14.60 11.76 -10.22
C GLN A 477 13.40 11.82 -11.19
N PRO A 478 13.67 11.90 -12.50
CA PRO A 478 12.66 11.81 -13.55
C PRO A 478 12.08 10.40 -13.64
N VAL A 479 10.82 10.28 -14.06
CA VAL A 479 10.17 9.00 -14.32
C VAL A 479 10.71 8.45 -15.65
N ARG A 480 11.04 7.17 -15.71
CA ARG A 480 11.54 6.50 -16.93
C ARG A 480 10.36 6.05 -17.80
N GLY A 481 10.59 5.93 -19.10
CA GLY A 481 9.59 5.39 -20.04
C GLY A 481 8.45 6.34 -20.40
N LEU A 482 8.47 7.60 -19.95
CA LEU A 482 7.45 8.56 -20.35
C LEU A 482 7.63 8.95 -21.84
N PRO A 483 6.55 9.37 -22.52
CA PRO A 483 6.64 10.01 -23.84
C PRO A 483 7.67 11.15 -23.85
N ARG A 484 8.45 11.26 -24.93
CA ARG A 484 9.54 12.24 -25.03
C ARG A 484 9.04 13.70 -24.85
N ASN A 485 7.88 14.04 -25.41
CA ASN A 485 7.23 15.34 -25.26
C ASN A 485 6.64 15.63 -23.85
N TRP A 486 6.66 14.68 -22.92
CA TRP A 486 6.23 14.92 -21.53
C TRP A 486 7.37 15.40 -20.62
N TYR A 487 8.61 15.33 -21.10
CA TYR A 487 9.75 15.96 -20.46
C TYR A 487 9.88 17.41 -20.93
N ASP A 488 10.30 18.31 -20.04
CA ASP A 488 10.67 19.67 -20.42
C ASP A 488 11.79 19.61 -21.48
N ASP A 489 11.57 20.29 -22.60
CA ASP A 489 12.45 20.16 -23.76
C ASP A 489 13.85 20.74 -23.49
N THR A 490 13.93 21.85 -22.75
CA THR A 490 15.19 22.48 -22.38
C THR A 490 15.99 21.58 -21.42
N TRP A 491 15.32 21.02 -20.42
CA TRP A 491 15.91 20.09 -19.47
C TRP A 491 16.38 18.80 -20.16
N TYR A 492 15.55 18.22 -21.02
CA TYR A 492 15.90 16.97 -21.71
C TYR A 492 17.07 17.14 -22.68
N LYS A 493 17.13 18.26 -23.42
CA LYS A 493 18.25 18.58 -24.32
C LYS A 493 19.56 18.79 -23.58
N ALA A 494 19.51 19.33 -22.35
CA ALA A 494 20.68 19.54 -21.51
C ALA A 494 21.27 18.23 -20.93
N LEU A 495 20.55 17.10 -21.02
CA LEU A 495 21.05 15.82 -20.53
C LEU A 495 22.13 15.22 -21.42
N GLN A 496 23.12 14.62 -20.77
CA GLN A 496 24.13 13.80 -21.43
C GLN A 496 23.49 12.63 -22.20
N PRO A 497 24.06 12.18 -23.33
CA PRO A 497 23.48 11.08 -24.12
C PRO A 497 23.17 9.82 -23.31
N GLY A 498 24.04 9.43 -22.37
CA GLY A 498 23.81 8.29 -21.49
C GLY A 498 22.60 8.47 -20.56
N ALA A 499 22.40 9.68 -20.03
CA ALA A 499 21.23 9.99 -19.19
C ALA A 499 19.93 9.98 -20.01
N ARG A 500 19.96 10.49 -21.25
CA ARG A 500 18.82 10.40 -22.19
C ARG A 500 18.48 8.94 -22.53
N SER A 501 19.49 8.11 -22.78
CA SER A 501 19.30 6.67 -23.01
C SER A 501 18.73 5.97 -21.77
N TRP A 502 19.20 6.32 -20.57
CA TRP A 502 18.70 5.73 -19.32
C TRP A 502 17.22 6.01 -19.07
N LEU A 503 16.74 7.21 -19.44
CA LEU A 503 15.31 7.56 -19.36
C LEU A 503 14.44 6.63 -20.21
N ASN A 504 14.99 6.10 -21.31
CA ASN A 504 14.25 5.28 -22.28
C ASN A 504 12.94 5.96 -22.70
N ALA A 505 13.03 7.23 -23.11
CA ALA A 505 11.85 8.02 -23.46
C ALA A 505 11.06 7.37 -24.59
N GLY A 506 9.75 7.25 -24.41
CA GLY A 506 8.83 6.68 -25.39
C GLY A 506 8.53 7.62 -26.54
N LYS A 507 7.75 7.14 -27.51
CA LYS A 507 7.21 7.94 -28.62
C LYS A 507 6.36 9.08 -28.07
N ASP A 508 6.35 10.22 -28.77
CA ASP A 508 5.54 11.37 -28.39
C ASP A 508 4.05 10.99 -28.31
N ARG A 509 3.38 11.45 -27.26
CA ARG A 509 1.96 11.23 -27.00
C ARG A 509 1.32 12.55 -26.60
N ALA A 510 0.23 12.92 -27.27
CA ALA A 510 -0.50 14.14 -26.95
C ALA A 510 -0.92 14.16 -25.46
N VAL A 511 -0.70 15.29 -24.80
CA VAL A 511 -1.20 15.55 -23.45
C VAL A 511 -2.64 16.03 -23.59
N PRO A 512 -3.63 15.40 -22.93
CA PRO A 512 -5.01 15.86 -23.01
C PRO A 512 -5.12 17.28 -22.47
N VAL A 513 -5.89 18.12 -23.17
CA VAL A 513 -6.09 19.52 -22.78
C VAL A 513 -7.32 19.59 -21.89
N LEU A 514 -7.15 20.15 -20.69
CA LEU A 514 -8.22 20.34 -19.72
C LEU A 514 -8.19 21.80 -19.24
N ALA A 515 -9.27 22.54 -19.51
CA ALA A 515 -9.43 23.89 -18.97
C ALA A 515 -9.69 23.83 -17.45
N PRO A 516 -9.19 24.77 -16.64
CA PRO A 516 -9.57 24.89 -15.24
C PRO A 516 -11.10 24.97 -15.09
N TYR A 517 -11.66 24.31 -14.08
CA TYR A 517 -13.10 24.19 -13.86
C TYR A 517 -13.81 25.56 -13.78
N GLY A 518 -13.17 26.56 -13.16
CA GLY A 518 -13.72 27.92 -13.11
C GLY A 518 -13.83 28.58 -14.49
N ASP A 519 -12.83 28.41 -15.35
CA ASP A 519 -12.79 29.01 -16.68
C ASP A 519 -13.78 28.31 -17.63
N ALA A 520 -13.97 26.99 -17.46
CA ALA A 520 -14.94 26.22 -18.22
C ALA A 520 -16.38 26.68 -17.98
N ILE A 521 -16.71 27.10 -16.75
CA ILE A 521 -18.04 27.65 -16.43
C ILE A 521 -18.25 28.99 -17.15
N TYR A 522 -17.26 29.90 -17.11
CA TYR A 522 -17.38 31.19 -17.80
C TYR A 522 -17.49 31.03 -19.31
N ALA A 523 -16.68 30.14 -19.92
CA ALA A 523 -16.76 29.86 -21.34
C ALA A 523 -18.14 29.30 -21.76
N ALA A 524 -18.74 28.43 -20.94
CA ALA A 524 -20.08 27.88 -21.20
C ALA A 524 -21.22 28.90 -20.95
N MET A 525 -20.99 29.96 -20.18
CA MET A 525 -21.95 31.05 -19.99
C MET A 525 -21.91 32.10 -21.11
N GLU A 526 -20.76 32.21 -21.81
CA GLU A 526 -20.59 33.13 -22.94
C GLU A 526 -21.05 32.53 -24.28
N SER A 527 -21.13 31.20 -24.38
CA SER A 527 -21.68 30.47 -25.54
C SER A 527 -23.18 30.24 -25.41
#